data_AF-A0A8C6FZI8-F1
#
_entry.id   AF-A0A8C6FZI8-F1
#
_cell.length_a   1.000
_cell.length_b   1.000
_cell.length_c   1.000
_cell.angle_alpha   90.00
_cell.angle_beta   90.00
_cell.angle_gamma   90.00
#
_symmetry.space_group_name_H-M   'P 1'
#
loop_
_entity.id
_entity.type
_entity.pdbx_description
1 polymer ?
#
loop_
_entity_poly.entity_id
_entity_poly.type
_entity_poly.pdbx_seq_one_letter_code
_entity_poly.pdbx_strand_id
1 'polypeptide(L)'
;MIRNGHGEAGGAKRPGPRARRAVRVWCDGCYDMVHYGHSNQLRQARAMGDRLIVGVHTDEEIAKHKGPPVFTQEERYKMVQAIKWVDEVVPAAPYVTTLETLDKYSCDFCVHGNDITLTVDGRDTYEEVKQAGRYRECKRTQGVSTTDLVGRMLLVTKAHHSSQEMSSEYREYADSFGKGPEGRNPWTGVSQFLQTSQKIIQFASGKEPQPGETVIYVAGAFDLFHIGHVDFLEKVYGLAERPYVIAGLHFDQEVNHYKGKNYPIMNLHERTLSVLACRYVSEVVIGAPYSVTAELLDHFKVDLVCHGKTEIVPDKDGSDPYEEPKRRGIFCQVDSGNDLTTDLIVQRIIKNRLEYEARNQKKEAKELAFQEAMRRQEVQPERESDCDF
;
A
#
# COMPACT_ATOMS: atom_id res chain seq x y z
N MET A 1 78.12 -37.69 -0.80
CA MET A 1 77.57 -37.49 0.56
C MET A 1 77.11 -36.03 0.60
N ILE A 2 75.85 -35.62 0.78
CA ILE A 2 74.64 -36.17 1.39
C ILE A 2 73.45 -35.58 0.60
N ARG A 3 72.45 -36.40 0.25
CA ARG A 3 71.15 -35.94 -0.28
C ARG A 3 70.29 -35.49 0.92
N ASN A 4 69.83 -34.25 0.94
CA ASN A 4 68.78 -33.81 1.86
C ASN A 4 67.50 -33.51 1.07
N GLY A 5 66.51 -34.37 1.25
CA GLY A 5 65.14 -34.16 0.79
C GLY A 5 64.40 -33.23 1.73
N HIS A 6 63.78 -32.20 1.18
CA HIS A 6 62.74 -31.45 1.86
C HIS A 6 61.39 -31.98 1.39
N GLY A 7 60.72 -32.73 2.27
CA GLY A 7 59.34 -33.14 2.09
C GLY A 7 58.41 -31.92 2.15
N GLU A 8 57.52 -31.82 1.17
CA GLU A 8 56.41 -30.90 1.17
C GLU A 8 55.43 -31.27 2.28
N ALA A 9 55.38 -30.47 3.34
CA ALA A 9 54.32 -30.52 4.32
C ALA A 9 53.05 -29.94 3.68
N GLY A 10 52.12 -30.82 3.29
CA GLY A 10 50.79 -30.47 2.82
C GLY A 10 50.06 -29.62 3.87
N GLY A 11 50.01 -28.31 3.63
CA GLY A 11 49.21 -27.38 4.43
C GLY A 11 47.73 -27.70 4.25
N ALA A 12 47.13 -28.33 5.26
CA ALA A 12 45.69 -28.50 5.34
C ALA A 12 45.03 -27.10 5.28
N LYS A 13 44.35 -26.82 4.16
CA LYS A 13 43.49 -25.63 4.02
C LYS A 13 42.47 -25.65 5.16
N ARG A 14 42.55 -24.68 6.06
CA ARG A 14 41.50 -24.42 7.06
C ARG A 14 40.18 -24.25 6.29
N PRO A 15 39.10 -24.95 6.67
CA PRO A 15 37.81 -24.76 6.02
C PRO A 15 37.40 -23.29 6.21
N GLY A 16 37.11 -22.60 5.11
CA GLY A 16 36.56 -21.25 5.16
C GLY A 16 35.26 -21.21 5.97
N PRO A 17 34.83 -20.02 6.44
CA PRO A 17 33.60 -19.90 7.22
C PRO A 17 32.43 -20.54 6.45
N ARG A 18 31.76 -21.51 7.09
CA ARG A 18 30.56 -22.16 6.52
C ARG A 18 29.54 -21.07 6.22
N ALA A 19 29.08 -20.99 4.97
CA ALA A 19 28.03 -20.06 4.57
C ALA A 19 26.81 -20.24 5.49
N ARG A 20 26.37 -19.16 6.15
CA ARG A 20 25.18 -19.18 7.01
C ARG A 20 23.96 -19.55 6.15
N ARG A 21 23.10 -20.46 6.64
CA ARG A 21 21.81 -20.76 6.00
C ARG A 21 20.99 -19.46 5.89
N ALA A 22 20.47 -19.17 4.70
CA ALA A 22 19.61 -18.02 4.48
C ALA A 22 18.30 -18.17 5.26
N VAL A 23 17.89 -17.12 5.97
CA VAL A 23 16.64 -17.06 6.74
C VAL A 23 15.52 -16.57 5.82
N ARG A 24 14.45 -17.36 5.68
CA ARG A 24 13.28 -17.06 4.84
C ARG A 24 12.11 -16.66 5.73
N VAL A 25 11.52 -15.51 5.42
CA VAL A 25 10.46 -14.89 6.22
C VAL A 25 9.15 -14.93 5.44
N TRP A 26 8.07 -15.22 6.16
CA TRP A 26 6.72 -15.22 5.61
C TRP A 26 5.89 -14.03 6.16
N CYS A 27 5.18 -13.35 5.28
CA CYS A 27 4.03 -12.53 5.65
C CYS A 27 2.83 -12.99 4.85
N ASP A 28 1.61 -12.77 5.35
CA ASP A 28 0.42 -12.90 4.54
C ASP A 28 -0.59 -11.81 4.90
N GLY A 29 -1.55 -11.58 4.01
CA GLY A 29 -2.59 -10.60 4.23
C GLY A 29 -3.44 -10.34 2.99
N CYS A 30 -4.45 -9.51 3.18
CA CYS A 30 -5.29 -9.05 2.06
C CYS A 30 -4.51 -8.13 1.12
N TYR A 31 -3.72 -7.20 1.69
CA TYR A 31 -3.05 -6.10 0.97
C TYR A 31 -4.00 -5.34 0.03
N ASP A 32 -5.22 -5.12 0.50
CA ASP A 32 -6.24 -4.31 -0.18
C ASP A 32 -6.04 -2.84 0.19
N MET A 33 -5.89 -1.97 -0.81
CA MET A 33 -5.43 -0.57 -0.62
C MET A 33 -4.07 -0.47 0.09
N VAL A 34 -3.02 -1.01 -0.54
CA VAL A 34 -1.64 -0.90 -0.04
C VAL A 34 -1.27 0.56 0.22
N HIS A 35 -0.58 0.79 1.34
CA HIS A 35 -0.11 2.10 1.78
C HIS A 35 1.24 1.95 2.50
N TYR A 36 1.90 3.06 2.85
CA TYR A 36 3.24 3.04 3.46
C TYR A 36 3.29 2.23 4.78
N GLY A 37 2.17 2.12 5.50
CA GLY A 37 2.03 1.21 6.65
C GLY A 37 2.33 -0.26 6.34
N HIS A 38 1.70 -0.82 5.30
CA HIS A 38 1.99 -2.18 4.81
C HIS A 38 3.44 -2.30 4.33
N SER A 39 3.93 -1.29 3.61
CA SER A 39 5.32 -1.26 3.13
C SER A 39 6.33 -1.30 4.28
N ASN A 40 6.09 -0.56 5.38
CA ASN A 40 6.95 -0.58 6.56
C ASN A 40 6.85 -1.89 7.36
N GLN A 41 5.69 -2.56 7.39
CA GLN A 41 5.57 -3.92 7.95
C GLN A 41 6.48 -4.87 7.16
N LEU A 42 6.38 -4.87 5.82
CA LEU A 42 7.19 -5.72 4.95
C LEU A 42 8.69 -5.40 5.06
N ARG A 43 9.06 -4.13 5.19
CA ARG A 43 10.44 -3.71 5.50
C ARG A 43 10.93 -4.32 6.82
N GLN A 44 10.13 -4.22 7.88
CA GLN A 44 10.48 -4.80 9.19
C GLN A 44 10.61 -6.31 9.11
N ALA A 45 9.70 -7.00 8.43
CA ALA A 45 9.76 -8.44 8.22
C ALA A 45 11.01 -8.85 7.44
N ARG A 46 11.30 -8.18 6.31
CA ARG A 46 12.49 -8.43 5.50
C ARG A 46 13.78 -8.22 6.28
N ALA A 47 13.82 -7.28 7.22
CA ALA A 47 14.97 -7.01 8.08
C ALA A 47 15.24 -8.13 9.13
N MET A 48 14.27 -9.01 9.39
CA MET A 48 14.43 -10.16 10.30
C MET A 48 15.06 -11.39 9.62
N GLY A 49 15.24 -11.36 8.30
CA GLY A 49 15.82 -12.47 7.56
C GLY A 49 16.56 -12.03 6.29
N ASP A 50 16.75 -12.97 5.37
CA ASP A 50 17.51 -12.80 4.13
C ASP A 50 16.61 -12.83 2.88
N ARG A 51 15.37 -13.33 2.99
CA ARG A 51 14.38 -13.34 1.89
C ARG A 51 12.96 -13.22 2.47
N LEU A 52 12.11 -12.41 1.85
CA LEU A 52 10.72 -12.20 2.25
C LEU A 52 9.75 -12.72 1.18
N ILE A 53 8.88 -13.62 1.59
CA ILE A 53 7.81 -14.19 0.79
C ILE A 53 6.48 -13.70 1.35
N VAL A 54 5.60 -13.24 0.47
CA VAL A 54 4.31 -12.67 0.87
C VAL A 54 3.17 -13.45 0.26
N GLY A 55 2.40 -14.13 1.10
CA GLY A 55 1.12 -14.74 0.73
C GLY A 55 0.03 -13.68 0.58
N VAL A 56 -0.75 -13.76 -0.49
CA VAL A 56 -1.88 -12.86 -0.71
C VAL A 56 -3.14 -13.69 -0.96
N HIS A 57 -4.19 -13.42 -0.19
CA HIS A 57 -5.45 -14.18 -0.27
C HIS A 57 -6.23 -13.86 -1.56
N THR A 58 -7.05 -14.80 -2.03
CA THR A 58 -7.97 -14.57 -3.16
C THR A 58 -9.13 -13.66 -2.77
N ASP A 59 -9.83 -13.13 -3.75
CA ASP A 59 -11.03 -12.30 -3.52
C ASP A 59 -12.14 -13.12 -2.82
N GLU A 60 -12.31 -14.38 -3.23
CA GLU A 60 -13.26 -15.32 -2.63
C GLU A 60 -12.94 -15.59 -1.16
N GLU A 61 -11.67 -15.82 -0.84
CA GLU A 61 -11.24 -16.15 0.53
C GLU A 61 -11.42 -14.95 1.47
N ILE A 62 -11.15 -13.74 0.98
CA ILE A 62 -11.40 -12.51 1.73
C ILE A 62 -12.90 -12.34 2.01
N ALA A 63 -13.75 -12.57 1.00
CA ALA A 63 -15.20 -12.38 1.10
C ALA A 63 -15.89 -13.35 2.08
N LYS A 64 -15.26 -14.49 2.42
CA LYS A 64 -15.75 -15.42 3.46
C LYS A 64 -15.61 -14.86 4.87
N HIS A 65 -14.58 -14.04 5.10
CA HIS A 65 -14.20 -13.56 6.43
C HIS A 65 -14.65 -12.12 6.69
N LYS A 66 -14.70 -11.30 5.64
CA LYS A 66 -15.10 -9.89 5.70
C LYS A 66 -15.78 -9.44 4.41
N GLY A 67 -16.03 -8.13 4.26
CA GLY A 67 -16.50 -7.57 3.00
C GLY A 67 -15.54 -7.88 1.83
N PRO A 68 -16.04 -7.92 0.58
CA PRO A 68 -15.19 -8.13 -0.59
C PRO A 68 -14.14 -7.02 -0.68
N PRO A 69 -12.93 -7.34 -1.18
CA PRO A 69 -11.87 -6.35 -1.33
C PRO A 69 -12.23 -5.30 -2.39
N VAL A 70 -11.61 -4.12 -2.30
CA VAL A 70 -11.76 -3.03 -3.28
C VAL A 70 -10.99 -3.34 -4.56
N PHE A 71 -9.81 -3.93 -4.42
CA PHE A 71 -8.94 -4.32 -5.52
C PHE A 71 -9.06 -5.82 -5.76
N THR A 72 -9.08 -6.17 -7.05
CA THR A 72 -8.99 -7.56 -7.49
C THR A 72 -7.70 -8.20 -6.99
N GLN A 73 -7.70 -9.52 -6.86
CA GLN A 73 -6.52 -10.25 -6.40
C GLN A 73 -5.29 -10.01 -7.28
N GLU A 74 -5.44 -9.87 -8.61
CA GLU A 74 -4.31 -9.60 -9.51
C GLU A 74 -3.71 -8.20 -9.29
N GLU A 75 -4.55 -7.18 -9.06
CA GLU A 75 -4.08 -5.84 -8.68
C GLU A 75 -3.31 -5.89 -7.35
N ARG A 76 -3.80 -6.68 -6.38
CA ARG A 76 -3.15 -6.84 -5.07
C ARG A 76 -1.82 -7.60 -5.18
N TYR A 77 -1.77 -8.68 -5.95
CA TYR A 77 -0.53 -9.43 -6.21
C TYR A 77 0.54 -8.53 -6.82
N LYS A 78 0.17 -7.79 -7.88
CA LYS A 78 1.11 -6.90 -8.58
C LYS A 78 1.59 -5.76 -7.67
N MET A 79 0.70 -5.18 -6.87
CA MET A 79 1.06 -4.10 -5.95
C MET A 79 2.04 -4.55 -4.86
N VAL A 80 1.82 -5.74 -4.29
CA VAL A 80 2.74 -6.32 -3.29
C VAL A 80 4.08 -6.64 -3.91
N GLN A 81 4.12 -7.22 -5.11
CA GLN A 81 5.36 -7.54 -5.82
C GLN A 81 6.19 -6.29 -6.14
N ALA A 82 5.55 -5.13 -6.35
CA ALA A 82 6.24 -3.86 -6.62
C ALA A 82 7.00 -3.30 -5.40
N ILE A 83 6.70 -3.75 -4.19
CA ILE A 83 7.39 -3.31 -2.97
C ILE A 83 8.79 -3.93 -2.93
N LYS A 84 9.82 -3.08 -2.79
CA LYS A 84 11.23 -3.49 -2.96
C LYS A 84 11.79 -4.48 -1.95
N TRP A 85 11.12 -4.64 -0.81
CA TRP A 85 11.50 -5.61 0.22
C TRP A 85 10.91 -7.00 -0.02
N VAL A 86 9.92 -7.12 -0.91
CA VAL A 86 9.27 -8.38 -1.24
C VAL A 86 10.09 -9.09 -2.31
N ASP A 87 10.50 -10.32 -2.06
CA ASP A 87 11.23 -11.12 -3.04
C ASP A 87 10.26 -11.93 -3.92
N GLU A 88 9.16 -12.41 -3.35
CA GLU A 88 8.21 -13.31 -4.02
C GLU A 88 6.80 -13.15 -3.45
N VAL A 89 5.80 -13.11 -4.34
CA VAL A 89 4.38 -13.16 -3.99
C VAL A 89 3.85 -14.57 -4.22
N VAL A 90 3.16 -15.12 -3.23
CA VAL A 90 2.43 -16.38 -3.31
C VAL A 90 0.93 -16.07 -3.43
N PRO A 91 0.31 -16.27 -4.60
CA PRO A 91 -1.13 -16.07 -4.78
C PRO A 91 -1.92 -17.16 -4.06
N ALA A 92 -3.19 -16.88 -3.77
CA ALA A 92 -4.11 -17.79 -3.11
C ALA A 92 -3.58 -18.39 -1.79
N ALA A 93 -2.89 -17.57 -1.00
CA ALA A 93 -2.48 -17.98 0.34
C ALA A 93 -3.70 -18.17 1.26
N PRO A 94 -3.71 -19.20 2.14
CA PRO A 94 -4.76 -19.38 3.15
C PRO A 94 -4.96 -18.12 4.00
N TYR A 95 -6.17 -17.94 4.54
CA TYR A 95 -6.48 -16.77 5.36
C TYR A 95 -5.71 -16.73 6.69
N VAL A 96 -5.41 -17.90 7.26
CA VAL A 96 -4.66 -18.05 8.51
C VAL A 96 -3.33 -18.74 8.21
N THR A 97 -2.24 -18.17 8.71
CA THR A 97 -0.90 -18.79 8.63
C THR A 97 -0.85 -20.11 9.41
N THR A 98 -0.38 -21.17 8.77
CA THR A 98 -0.19 -22.50 9.39
C THR A 98 1.26 -22.95 9.29
N LEU A 99 1.67 -23.91 10.14
CA LEU A 99 2.99 -24.55 10.00
C LEU A 99 3.18 -25.23 8.65
N GLU A 100 2.13 -25.86 8.12
CA GLU A 100 2.12 -26.46 6.79
C GLU A 100 2.50 -25.44 5.70
N THR A 101 1.92 -24.23 5.76
CA THR A 101 2.24 -23.17 4.80
C THR A 101 3.70 -22.73 4.92
N LEU A 102 4.19 -22.55 6.15
CA LEU A 102 5.58 -22.17 6.38
C LEU A 102 6.55 -23.25 5.88
N ASP A 103 6.26 -24.53 6.11
CA ASP A 103 7.08 -25.63 5.65
C ASP A 103 7.07 -25.77 4.13
N LYS A 104 5.89 -25.65 3.50
CA LYS A 104 5.70 -25.67 2.04
C LYS A 104 6.60 -24.66 1.33
N TYR A 105 6.72 -23.44 1.86
CA TYR A 105 7.57 -22.38 1.28
C TYR A 105 8.96 -22.28 1.93
N SER A 106 9.30 -23.22 2.80
CA SER A 106 10.57 -23.27 3.54
C SER A 106 10.87 -21.97 4.29
N CYS A 107 9.86 -21.37 4.91
CA CYS A 107 9.99 -20.17 5.73
C CYS A 107 10.31 -20.55 7.19
N ASP A 108 11.28 -19.88 7.79
CA ASP A 108 11.69 -20.10 9.18
C ASP A 108 10.58 -19.66 10.15
N PHE A 109 9.95 -18.51 9.89
CA PHE A 109 8.89 -17.94 10.72
C PHE A 109 8.00 -16.97 9.92
N CYS A 110 6.80 -16.68 10.45
CA CYS A 110 5.97 -15.59 9.97
C CYS A 110 6.15 -14.29 10.78
N VAL A 111 5.83 -13.17 10.15
CA VAL A 111 5.83 -11.85 10.78
C VAL A 111 4.47 -11.18 10.59
N HIS A 112 3.82 -10.84 11.69
CA HIS A 112 2.52 -10.16 11.73
C HIS A 112 2.56 -8.89 12.57
N GLY A 113 1.50 -8.08 12.50
CA GLY A 113 1.28 -6.97 13.42
C GLY A 113 0.98 -7.47 14.83
N ASN A 114 0.86 -6.53 15.77
CA ASN A 114 0.50 -6.81 17.16
C ASN A 114 -1.02 -6.68 17.43
N ASP A 115 -1.84 -6.94 16.41
CA ASP A 115 -3.30 -6.89 16.53
C ASP A 115 -3.82 -8.06 17.38
N ILE A 116 -4.90 -7.81 18.14
CA ILE A 116 -5.60 -8.85 18.90
C ILE A 116 -6.26 -9.81 17.89
N THR A 117 -5.83 -11.06 17.90
CA THR A 117 -6.25 -12.09 16.92
C THR A 117 -6.79 -13.30 17.66
N LEU A 118 -8.00 -13.15 18.20
CA LEU A 118 -8.70 -14.21 18.92
C LEU A 118 -9.85 -14.76 18.09
N THR A 119 -10.06 -16.07 18.15
CA THR A 119 -11.27 -16.74 17.67
C THR A 119 -12.47 -16.41 18.57
N VAL A 120 -13.68 -16.77 18.13
CA VAL A 120 -14.91 -16.58 18.94
C VAL A 120 -14.85 -17.28 20.30
N ASP A 121 -14.06 -18.34 20.41
CA ASP A 121 -13.83 -19.09 21.65
C ASP A 121 -12.74 -18.46 22.54
N GLY A 122 -12.18 -17.31 22.14
CA GLY A 122 -11.10 -16.62 22.86
C GLY A 122 -9.71 -17.25 22.71
N ARG A 123 -9.51 -18.17 21.75
CA ARG A 123 -8.20 -18.77 21.45
C ARG A 123 -7.44 -17.95 20.43
N ASP A 124 -6.11 -17.94 20.51
CA ASP A 124 -5.26 -17.20 19.56
C ASP A 124 -5.32 -17.85 18.16
N THR A 125 -5.62 -17.05 17.14
CA THR A 125 -5.71 -17.51 15.75
C THR A 125 -4.38 -18.13 15.26
N TYR A 126 -3.25 -17.71 15.85
CA TYR A 126 -1.90 -18.18 15.50
C TYR A 126 -1.29 -19.07 16.58
N GLU A 127 -2.10 -19.68 17.45
CA GLU A 127 -1.65 -20.52 18.58
C GLU A 127 -0.62 -21.58 18.15
N GLU A 128 -0.90 -22.33 17.07
CA GLU A 128 -0.03 -23.37 16.53
C GLU A 128 1.38 -22.83 16.19
N VAL A 129 1.44 -21.72 15.45
CA VAL A 129 2.69 -21.13 14.97
C VAL A 129 3.47 -20.47 16.10
N LYS A 130 2.76 -19.89 17.09
CA LYS A 130 3.35 -19.31 18.31
C LYS A 130 3.97 -20.39 19.19
N GLN A 131 3.27 -21.50 19.43
CA GLN A 131 3.80 -22.62 20.23
C GLN A 131 5.05 -23.24 19.59
N ALA A 132 5.11 -23.30 18.25
CA ALA A 132 6.30 -23.76 17.53
C ALA A 132 7.47 -22.76 17.55
N GLY A 133 7.32 -21.57 18.15
CA GLY A 133 8.36 -20.54 18.17
C GLY A 133 8.63 -19.89 16.82
N ARG A 134 7.71 -20.00 15.85
CA ARG A 134 7.83 -19.56 14.46
C ARG A 134 6.96 -18.34 14.12
N TYR A 135 6.56 -17.58 15.14
CA TYR A 135 5.83 -16.32 15.01
C TYR A 135 6.69 -15.15 15.51
N ARG A 136 6.67 -14.01 14.81
CA ARG A 136 7.34 -12.77 15.21
C ARG A 136 6.39 -11.59 15.00
N GLU A 137 6.58 -10.54 15.80
CA GLU A 137 5.77 -9.33 15.71
C GLU A 137 6.60 -8.15 15.19
N CYS A 138 5.96 -7.28 14.43
CA CYS A 138 6.49 -5.99 14.03
C CYS A 138 5.67 -4.84 14.63
N LYS A 139 6.29 -3.67 14.73
CA LYS A 139 5.61 -2.49 15.28
C LYS A 139 4.64 -1.93 14.25
N ARG A 140 3.42 -1.64 14.69
CA ARG A 140 2.42 -0.92 13.88
C ARG A 140 2.98 0.43 13.42
N THR A 141 2.73 0.76 12.16
CA THR A 141 3.16 2.04 11.58
C THR A 141 2.23 3.16 12.04
N GLN A 142 2.78 4.21 12.64
CA GLN A 142 2.03 5.39 13.06
C GLN A 142 1.63 6.24 11.84
N GLY A 143 0.42 6.80 11.88
CA GLY A 143 -0.04 7.84 10.95
C GLY A 143 -0.88 7.35 9.78
N VAL A 144 -1.12 6.04 9.62
CA VAL A 144 -1.98 5.50 8.55
C VAL A 144 -2.67 4.21 8.94
N SER A 145 -3.89 4.04 8.45
CA SER A 145 -4.62 2.77 8.35
C SER A 145 -5.58 2.84 7.17
N THR A 146 -6.04 1.70 6.66
CA THR A 146 -7.07 1.69 5.61
C THR A 146 -8.33 2.45 6.05
N THR A 147 -8.75 2.32 7.32
CA THR A 147 -9.90 3.05 7.88
C THR A 147 -9.69 4.57 7.86
N ASP A 148 -8.50 5.04 8.23
CA ASP A 148 -8.12 6.46 8.15
C ASP A 148 -8.19 6.96 6.70
N LEU A 149 -7.55 6.26 5.75
CA LEU A 149 -7.56 6.66 4.34
C LEU A 149 -8.96 6.69 3.76
N VAL A 150 -9.80 5.70 4.07
CA VAL A 150 -11.22 5.69 3.68
C VAL A 150 -11.94 6.92 4.25
N GLY A 151 -11.71 7.26 5.53
CA GLY A 151 -12.25 8.46 6.15
C GLY A 151 -11.87 9.74 5.41
N ARG A 152 -10.60 9.89 4.99
CA ARG A 152 -10.13 11.02 4.19
C ARG A 152 -10.82 11.11 2.82
N MET A 153 -11.02 9.97 2.16
CA MET A 153 -11.69 9.93 0.85
C MET A 153 -13.17 10.32 0.94
N LEU A 154 -13.85 9.97 2.03
CA LEU A 154 -15.23 10.38 2.30
C LEU A 154 -15.35 11.90 2.51
N LEU A 155 -14.30 12.57 3.02
CA LEU A 155 -14.27 14.03 3.12
C LEU A 155 -14.17 14.71 1.75
N VAL A 156 -13.48 14.11 0.78
CA VAL A 156 -13.41 14.64 -0.59
C VAL A 156 -14.80 14.68 -1.22
N THR A 157 -15.62 13.66 -0.98
CA THR A 157 -16.95 13.56 -1.60
C THR A 157 -18.03 14.37 -0.91
N LYS A 158 -17.88 14.68 0.39
CA LYS A 158 -18.72 15.70 1.03
C LYS A 158 -18.74 17.03 0.28
N ALA A 159 -17.59 17.48 -0.23
CA ALA A 159 -17.50 18.72 -1.00
C ALA A 159 -18.16 18.61 -2.40
N HIS A 160 -18.29 17.38 -2.93
CA HIS A 160 -18.94 17.11 -4.21
C HIS A 160 -20.47 16.99 -4.12
N HIS A 161 -20.98 16.41 -3.03
CA HIS A 161 -22.40 16.12 -2.85
C HIS A 161 -23.17 17.22 -2.09
N SER A 162 -22.64 18.45 -2.02
CA SER A 162 -23.40 19.58 -1.47
C SER A 162 -24.63 19.97 -2.31
N SER A 163 -24.88 19.28 -3.42
CA SER A 163 -26.18 19.21 -4.08
C SER A 163 -26.75 17.78 -3.98
N GLN A 164 -27.63 17.59 -2.99
CA GLN A 164 -28.64 16.53 -2.83
C GLN A 164 -28.24 15.17 -2.21
N GLU A 165 -28.97 14.88 -1.12
CA GLU A 165 -29.29 13.59 -0.46
C GLU A 165 -28.14 12.78 0.15
N MET A 166 -27.75 13.15 1.37
CA MET A 166 -26.98 12.27 2.27
C MET A 166 -27.64 12.28 3.66
N SER A 167 -27.82 11.10 4.29
CA SER A 167 -28.56 10.98 5.56
C SER A 167 -27.89 11.74 6.71
N SER A 168 -28.69 12.17 7.70
CA SER A 168 -28.26 13.03 8.80
C SER A 168 -27.13 12.44 9.66
N GLU A 169 -27.10 11.11 9.82
CA GLU A 169 -26.07 10.39 10.57
C GLU A 169 -24.68 10.48 9.89
N TYR A 170 -24.62 10.51 8.55
CA TYR A 170 -23.36 10.66 7.80
C TYR A 170 -22.74 12.05 7.91
N ARG A 171 -23.57 13.09 8.14
CA ARG A 171 -23.07 14.45 8.40
C ARG A 171 -22.30 14.48 9.72
N GLU A 172 -22.89 13.94 10.79
CA GLU A 172 -22.28 13.93 12.13
C GLU A 172 -20.96 13.15 12.20
N TYR A 173 -20.90 11.94 11.62
CA TYR A 173 -19.68 11.13 11.68
C TYR A 173 -18.47 11.83 11.06
N ALA A 174 -18.62 12.42 9.88
CA ALA A 174 -17.48 13.05 9.22
C ALA A 174 -17.26 14.52 9.60
N ASP A 175 -18.20 15.16 10.32
CA ASP A 175 -17.95 16.44 11.01
C ASP A 175 -17.12 16.23 12.29
N SER A 176 -17.11 15.01 12.83
CA SER A 176 -16.25 14.62 13.96
C SER A 176 -14.79 14.39 13.56
N PHE A 177 -14.51 13.99 12.32
CA PHE A 177 -13.16 13.71 11.81
C PHE A 177 -12.30 14.96 11.56
N GLY A 178 -12.91 16.12 11.32
CA GLY A 178 -12.22 17.37 10.99
C GLY A 178 -11.84 18.26 12.18
N LYS A 179 -12.24 17.91 13.42
CA LYS A 179 -12.01 18.76 14.60
C LYS A 179 -10.79 18.28 15.39
N GLY A 180 -9.60 18.57 14.85
CA GLY A 180 -8.39 18.62 15.67
C GLY A 180 -8.41 19.86 16.58
N PRO A 181 -7.94 19.77 17.84
CA PRO A 181 -8.04 20.86 18.82
C PRO A 181 -7.19 22.11 18.51
N GLU A 182 -6.37 22.13 17.45
CA GLU A 182 -5.32 23.15 17.26
C GLU A 182 -5.26 23.78 15.84
N GLY A 183 -6.39 24.11 15.21
CA GLY A 183 -6.43 25.07 14.09
C GLY A 183 -5.41 24.83 12.95
N ARG A 184 -5.28 23.59 12.46
CA ARG A 184 -4.36 23.26 11.34
C ARG A 184 -5.03 23.44 9.98
N ASN A 185 -4.19 23.67 8.96
CA ASN A 185 -4.57 23.94 7.57
C ASN A 185 -5.70 23.00 7.08
N PRO A 186 -6.84 23.51 6.58
CA PRO A 186 -8.04 22.70 6.34
C PRO A 186 -7.87 21.63 5.25
N TRP A 187 -6.88 21.78 4.36
CA TRP A 187 -6.66 20.90 3.21
C TRP A 187 -5.77 19.68 3.51
N THR A 188 -4.81 19.80 4.44
CA THR A 188 -3.82 18.75 4.77
C THR A 188 -3.80 18.36 6.25
N GLY A 189 -4.62 19.00 7.07
CA GLY A 189 -4.62 18.88 8.54
C GLY A 189 -5.21 17.60 9.12
N VAL A 190 -5.65 16.65 8.29
CA VAL A 190 -6.23 15.38 8.77
C VAL A 190 -5.19 14.31 9.07
N SER A 191 -4.00 14.36 8.44
CA SER A 191 -2.93 13.40 8.75
C SER A 191 -2.24 13.74 10.06
N GLN A 192 -2.12 12.75 10.95
CA GLN A 192 -1.34 12.82 12.18
C GLN A 192 0.08 12.25 12.01
N PHE A 193 0.53 12.01 10.77
CA PHE A 193 1.83 11.42 10.49
C PHE A 193 2.98 12.33 10.94
N LEU A 194 3.86 11.80 11.80
CA LEU A 194 5.08 12.50 12.22
C LEU A 194 6.27 12.04 11.38
N GLN A 195 6.72 12.88 10.45
CA GLN A 195 7.89 12.57 9.65
C GLN A 195 9.19 12.73 10.44
N THR A 196 10.15 11.84 10.21
CA THR A 196 11.52 11.94 10.77
C THR A 196 12.53 11.56 9.70
N SER A 197 13.75 12.09 9.79
CA SER A 197 14.86 11.69 8.92
C SER A 197 15.10 10.18 8.94
N GLN A 198 14.95 9.55 10.12
CA GLN A 198 15.11 8.11 10.28
C GLN A 198 14.10 7.30 9.44
N LYS A 199 12.84 7.74 9.34
CA LYS A 199 11.83 7.08 8.50
C LYS A 199 12.20 7.17 7.01
N ILE A 200 12.71 8.33 6.57
CA ILE A 200 13.17 8.51 5.19
C ILE A 200 14.36 7.60 4.91
N ILE A 201 15.37 7.58 5.77
CA ILE A 201 16.57 6.73 5.63
C ILE A 201 16.19 5.24 5.54
N GLN A 202 15.23 4.79 6.37
CA GLN A 202 14.74 3.41 6.33
C GLN A 202 14.03 3.04 5.02
N PHE A 203 13.45 4.02 4.33
CA PHE A 203 12.74 3.83 3.08
C PHE A 203 13.59 4.14 1.85
N ALA A 204 14.61 4.98 1.94
CA ALA A 204 15.47 5.33 0.82
C ALA A 204 16.41 4.19 0.44
N SER A 205 16.83 4.15 -0.84
CA SER A 205 17.92 3.26 -1.28
C SER A 205 19.27 3.77 -0.78
N GLY A 206 19.42 5.10 -0.68
CA GLY A 206 20.64 5.79 -0.26
C GLY A 206 21.78 5.72 -1.27
N LYS A 207 21.48 5.41 -2.54
CA LYS A 207 22.48 5.28 -3.61
C LYS A 207 22.43 6.50 -4.52
N GLU A 208 23.59 7.03 -4.86
CA GLU A 208 23.73 8.05 -5.90
C GLU A 208 23.84 7.41 -7.30
N PRO A 209 23.50 8.12 -8.39
CA PRO A 209 23.68 7.63 -9.75
C PRO A 209 25.13 7.23 -10.01
N GLN A 210 25.34 6.01 -10.54
CA GLN A 210 26.66 5.49 -10.88
C GLN A 210 26.99 5.76 -12.35
N PRO A 211 28.29 5.80 -12.73
CA PRO A 211 28.68 5.87 -14.13
C PRO A 211 28.03 4.76 -14.97
N GLY A 212 27.43 5.16 -16.09
CA GLY A 212 26.70 4.29 -17.01
C GLY A 212 25.24 3.99 -16.61
N GLU A 213 24.73 4.60 -15.54
CA GLU A 213 23.29 4.63 -15.27
C GLU A 213 22.62 5.76 -16.03
N THR A 214 21.38 5.55 -16.47
CA THR A 214 20.55 6.56 -17.13
C THR A 214 19.63 7.20 -16.11
N VAL A 215 19.78 8.50 -15.87
CA VAL A 215 18.95 9.25 -14.93
C VAL A 215 17.63 9.62 -15.59
N ILE A 216 16.54 9.04 -15.10
CA ILE A 216 15.20 9.24 -15.65
C ILE A 216 14.35 9.99 -14.61
N TYR A 217 13.84 11.16 -14.97
CA TYR A 217 12.97 11.97 -14.13
C TYR A 217 11.50 11.80 -14.50
N VAL A 218 10.65 11.62 -13.49
CA VAL A 218 9.19 11.62 -13.62
C VAL A 218 8.60 12.52 -12.55
N ALA A 219 7.46 13.16 -12.78
CA ALA A 219 6.85 14.07 -11.81
C ALA A 219 5.33 13.92 -11.73
N GLY A 220 4.77 14.22 -10.56
CA GLY A 220 3.33 14.28 -10.36
C GLY A 220 2.89 14.29 -8.90
N ALA A 221 1.59 14.07 -8.70
CA ALA A 221 1.03 13.90 -7.36
C ALA A 221 1.55 12.62 -6.70
N PHE A 222 1.42 11.46 -7.37
CA PHE A 222 1.58 10.14 -6.75
C PHE A 222 0.75 9.97 -5.47
N ASP A 223 -0.45 10.55 -5.47
CA ASP A 223 -1.40 10.46 -4.36
C ASP A 223 -2.12 9.10 -4.37
N LEU A 224 -2.33 8.53 -3.18
CA LEU A 224 -2.74 7.13 -2.99
C LEU A 224 -1.94 6.18 -3.91
N PHE A 225 -0.61 6.21 -3.83
CA PHE A 225 0.28 5.42 -4.70
C PHE A 225 -0.26 3.99 -4.97
N HIS A 226 -0.47 3.67 -6.24
CA HIS A 226 -1.37 2.59 -6.69
C HIS A 226 -0.84 1.91 -7.96
N ILE A 227 -1.52 0.85 -8.41
CA ILE A 227 -1.01 0.00 -9.50
C ILE A 227 -0.82 0.73 -10.84
N GLY A 228 -1.66 1.72 -11.17
CA GLY A 228 -1.40 2.58 -12.34
C GLY A 228 -0.05 3.31 -12.30
N HIS A 229 0.39 3.76 -11.11
CA HIS A 229 1.72 4.34 -10.94
C HIS A 229 2.83 3.28 -11.04
N VAL A 230 2.59 2.08 -10.51
CA VAL A 230 3.52 0.95 -10.62
C VAL A 230 3.73 0.57 -12.09
N ASP A 231 2.67 0.43 -12.87
CA ASP A 231 2.73 0.07 -14.29
C ASP A 231 3.45 1.12 -15.13
N PHE A 232 3.22 2.40 -14.82
CA PHE A 232 3.97 3.50 -15.40
C PHE A 232 5.47 3.41 -15.06
N LEU A 233 5.81 3.30 -13.77
CA LEU A 233 7.20 3.25 -13.32
C LEU A 233 7.94 2.00 -13.81
N GLU A 234 7.26 0.85 -13.90
CA GLU A 234 7.80 -0.39 -14.46
C GLU A 234 8.22 -0.21 -15.92
N LYS A 235 7.36 0.44 -16.73
CA LYS A 235 7.68 0.73 -18.13
C LYS A 235 8.78 1.77 -18.28
N VAL A 236 8.77 2.81 -17.45
CA VAL A 236 9.83 3.83 -17.39
C VAL A 236 11.17 3.17 -17.03
N TYR A 237 11.18 2.28 -16.04
CA TYR A 237 12.37 1.53 -15.63
C TYR A 237 12.92 0.68 -16.78
N GLY A 238 12.04 0.11 -17.62
CA GLY A 238 12.43 -0.67 -18.81
C GLY A 238 13.01 0.14 -19.98
N LEU A 239 13.07 1.48 -19.91
CA LEU A 239 13.61 2.31 -20.99
C LEU A 239 15.14 2.33 -21.06
N ALA A 240 15.83 1.86 -20.02
CA ALA A 240 17.28 1.82 -19.96
C ALA A 240 17.77 0.47 -19.39
N GLU A 241 18.99 0.08 -19.75
CA GLU A 241 19.62 -1.14 -19.20
C GLU A 241 19.94 -0.98 -17.71
N ARG A 242 20.36 0.22 -17.30
CA ARG A 242 20.70 0.56 -15.90
C ARG A 242 19.98 1.85 -15.50
N PRO A 243 18.67 1.80 -15.24
CA PRO A 243 17.87 2.99 -14.94
C PRO A 243 18.12 3.49 -13.51
N TYR A 244 18.25 4.81 -13.37
CA TYR A 244 18.19 5.54 -12.10
C TYR A 244 16.97 6.46 -12.12
N VAL A 245 15.85 6.00 -11.56
CA VAL A 245 14.57 6.73 -11.63
C VAL A 245 14.42 7.67 -10.44
N ILE A 246 14.24 8.96 -10.73
CA ILE A 246 13.94 10.03 -9.78
C ILE A 246 12.46 10.41 -9.92
N ALA A 247 11.69 10.26 -8.85
CA ALA A 247 10.29 10.68 -8.81
C ALA A 247 10.12 12.02 -8.08
N GLY A 248 9.76 13.08 -8.83
CA GLY A 248 9.42 14.39 -8.29
C GLY A 248 7.99 14.44 -7.75
N LEU A 249 7.85 14.78 -6.48
CA LEU A 249 6.56 14.89 -5.80
C LEU A 249 6.16 16.34 -5.64
N HIS A 250 5.09 16.75 -6.32
CA HIS A 250 4.56 18.12 -6.21
C HIS A 250 4.13 18.40 -4.76
N PHE A 251 4.24 19.66 -4.33
CA PHE A 251 3.73 20.13 -3.04
C PHE A 251 2.22 19.92 -2.90
N ASP A 252 1.72 19.75 -1.68
CA ASP A 252 0.30 19.51 -1.43
C ASP A 252 -0.58 20.66 -1.94
N GLN A 253 -0.12 21.91 -1.80
CA GLN A 253 -0.82 23.09 -2.31
C GLN A 253 -0.90 23.08 -3.83
N GLU A 254 0.14 22.59 -4.49
CA GLU A 254 0.17 22.49 -5.94
C GLU A 254 -0.76 21.38 -6.42
N VAL A 255 -0.71 20.20 -5.78
CA VAL A 255 -1.64 19.10 -6.06
C VAL A 255 -3.08 19.56 -5.87
N ASN A 256 -3.38 20.28 -4.79
CA ASN A 256 -4.70 20.83 -4.55
C ASN A 256 -5.11 21.83 -5.63
N HIS A 257 -4.19 22.66 -6.12
CA HIS A 257 -4.50 23.65 -7.14
C HIS A 257 -4.98 23.01 -8.45
N TYR A 258 -4.28 21.99 -8.97
CA TYR A 258 -4.65 21.36 -10.25
C TYR A 258 -5.61 20.16 -10.13
N LYS A 259 -5.75 19.53 -8.95
CA LYS A 259 -6.76 18.47 -8.71
C LYS A 259 -8.05 18.98 -8.06
N GLY A 260 -7.98 20.11 -7.36
CA GLY A 260 -9.07 20.69 -6.57
C GLY A 260 -9.47 19.85 -5.35
N LYS A 261 -10.63 20.22 -4.77
CA LYS A 261 -11.31 19.51 -3.69
C LYS A 261 -10.42 19.40 -2.43
N ASN A 262 -10.50 18.29 -1.73
CA ASN A 262 -9.63 17.96 -0.58
C ASN A 262 -8.45 17.07 -1.00
N TYR A 263 -7.99 17.14 -2.26
CA TYR A 263 -6.74 16.48 -2.66
C TYR A 263 -5.52 17.30 -2.23
N PRO A 264 -4.37 16.65 -1.97
CA PRO A 264 -4.17 15.19 -1.97
C PRO A 264 -4.72 14.51 -0.72
N ILE A 265 -5.11 13.23 -0.83
CA ILE A 265 -5.53 12.37 0.28
C ILE A 265 -4.35 12.10 1.23
N MET A 266 -3.18 11.81 0.65
CA MET A 266 -1.92 11.64 1.35
C MET A 266 -1.07 12.89 1.20
N ASN A 267 -0.57 13.42 2.32
CA ASN A 267 0.31 14.59 2.28
C ASN A 267 1.67 14.25 1.64
N LEU A 268 2.49 15.27 1.36
CA LEU A 268 3.79 15.13 0.70
C LEU A 268 4.70 14.10 1.39
N HIS A 269 4.70 14.04 2.71
CA HIS A 269 5.55 13.13 3.47
C HIS A 269 5.05 11.67 3.41
N GLU A 270 3.74 11.46 3.44
CA GLU A 270 3.13 10.13 3.25
C GLU A 270 3.37 9.62 1.82
N ARG A 271 3.22 10.48 0.81
CA ARG A 271 3.51 10.17 -0.59
C ARG A 271 4.99 9.85 -0.80
N THR A 272 5.89 10.58 -0.14
CA THR A 272 7.34 10.30 -0.14
C THR A 272 7.62 8.85 0.26
N LEU A 273 7.09 8.39 1.41
CA LEU A 273 7.32 7.01 1.85
C LEU A 273 6.65 5.99 0.92
N SER A 274 5.49 6.33 0.37
CA SER A 274 4.74 5.44 -0.52
C SER A 274 5.50 5.19 -1.83
N VAL A 275 6.08 6.24 -2.40
CA VAL A 275 6.86 6.17 -3.65
C VAL A 275 8.24 5.52 -3.42
N LEU A 276 8.94 5.86 -2.33
CA LEU A 276 10.24 5.24 -1.99
C LEU A 276 10.16 3.72 -1.73
N ALA A 277 8.98 3.19 -1.41
CA ALA A 277 8.78 1.75 -1.23
C ALA A 277 8.80 0.95 -2.55
N CYS A 278 8.58 1.62 -3.68
CA CYS A 278 8.55 1.00 -5.00
C CYS A 278 9.95 0.57 -5.45
N ARG A 279 10.09 -0.65 -5.98
CA ARG A 279 11.38 -1.19 -6.47
C ARG A 279 11.94 -0.46 -7.68
N TYR A 280 11.07 0.20 -8.44
CA TYR A 280 11.43 0.91 -9.66
C TYR A 280 11.93 2.35 -9.38
N VAL A 281 11.86 2.82 -8.13
CA VAL A 281 12.27 4.17 -7.74
C VAL A 281 13.63 4.13 -7.04
N SER A 282 14.56 4.95 -7.51
CA SER A 282 15.89 5.10 -6.91
C SER A 282 15.93 6.24 -5.89
N GLU A 283 15.32 7.38 -6.24
CA GLU A 283 15.29 8.60 -5.43
C GLU A 283 13.97 9.38 -5.61
N VAL A 284 13.68 10.27 -4.66
CA VAL A 284 12.51 11.16 -4.67
C VAL A 284 12.92 12.62 -4.45
N VAL A 285 12.40 13.52 -5.28
CA VAL A 285 12.44 14.97 -5.00
C VAL A 285 11.22 15.34 -4.16
N ILE A 286 11.45 15.60 -2.87
CA ILE A 286 10.41 15.96 -1.90
C ILE A 286 10.07 17.45 -2.08
N GLY A 287 8.95 17.73 -2.73
CA GLY A 287 8.55 19.12 -3.04
C GLY A 287 9.17 19.59 -4.35
N ALA A 288 8.93 18.83 -5.42
CA ALA A 288 9.32 19.21 -6.77
C ALA A 288 8.46 20.39 -7.29
N PRO A 289 9.04 21.30 -8.09
CA PRO A 289 8.27 22.30 -8.83
C PRO A 289 7.31 21.62 -9.81
N TYR A 290 6.22 22.31 -10.15
CA TYR A 290 5.24 21.81 -11.13
C TYR A 290 5.85 21.71 -12.53
N SER A 291 6.43 22.81 -13.00
CA SER A 291 7.22 22.84 -14.23
C SER A 291 8.59 22.21 -14.05
N VAL A 292 9.00 21.41 -15.02
CA VAL A 292 10.32 20.78 -15.06
C VAL A 292 11.36 21.82 -15.50
N THR A 293 12.03 22.44 -14.54
CA THR A 293 12.95 23.56 -14.80
C THR A 293 14.31 23.11 -15.33
N ALA A 294 14.99 24.00 -16.05
CA ALA A 294 16.38 23.79 -16.49
C ALA A 294 17.31 23.50 -15.31
N GLU A 295 17.17 24.25 -14.22
CA GLU A 295 17.95 24.07 -12.98
C GLU A 295 17.79 22.66 -12.41
N LEU A 296 16.55 22.13 -12.36
CA LEU A 296 16.29 20.77 -11.88
C LEU A 296 16.98 19.74 -12.77
N LEU A 297 16.85 19.87 -14.09
CA LEU A 297 17.45 18.95 -15.06
C LEU A 297 18.98 18.94 -14.95
N ASP A 298 19.60 20.12 -14.81
CA ASP A 298 21.05 20.27 -14.72
C ASP A 298 21.59 19.80 -13.35
N HIS A 299 20.85 20.07 -12.27
CA HIS A 299 21.20 19.63 -10.92
C HIS A 299 21.27 18.11 -10.81
N PHE A 300 20.24 17.42 -11.28
CA PHE A 300 20.16 15.95 -11.23
C PHE A 300 20.84 15.26 -12.41
N LYS A 301 21.35 16.02 -13.39
CA LYS A 301 21.96 15.48 -14.63
C LYS A 301 21.01 14.52 -15.34
N VAL A 302 19.77 14.97 -15.56
CA VAL A 302 18.70 14.15 -16.12
C VAL A 302 18.95 13.84 -17.60
N ASP A 303 18.92 12.57 -17.95
CA ASP A 303 19.07 12.08 -19.33
C ASP A 303 17.73 11.96 -20.05
N LEU A 304 16.66 11.64 -19.32
CA LEU A 304 15.32 11.42 -19.87
C LEU A 304 14.24 11.92 -18.91
N VAL A 305 13.18 12.54 -19.44
CA VAL A 305 11.98 12.91 -18.68
C VAL A 305 10.79 12.15 -19.20
N CYS A 306 10.04 11.49 -18.32
CA CYS A 306 8.85 10.73 -18.72
C CYS A 306 7.57 11.25 -18.08
N HIS A 307 6.49 11.28 -18.86
CA HIS A 307 5.13 11.47 -18.37
C HIS A 307 4.22 10.35 -18.89
N GLY A 308 3.16 10.05 -18.13
CA GLY A 308 2.14 9.08 -18.53
C GLY A 308 1.32 9.55 -19.74
N LYS A 309 0.30 8.76 -20.11
CA LYS A 309 -0.76 9.20 -21.04
C LYS A 309 -1.89 10.00 -20.38
N THR A 310 -1.75 10.29 -19.09
CA THR A 310 -2.68 11.17 -18.38
C THR A 310 -2.60 12.59 -18.94
N GLU A 311 -3.68 13.35 -18.75
CA GLU A 311 -3.71 14.77 -19.11
C GLU A 311 -2.63 15.55 -18.37
N ILE A 312 -1.90 16.38 -19.11
CA ILE A 312 -0.94 17.35 -18.58
C ILE A 312 -1.67 18.68 -18.47
N VAL A 313 -1.93 19.12 -17.25
CA VAL A 313 -2.55 20.43 -17.00
C VAL A 313 -1.49 21.52 -17.25
N PRO A 314 -1.79 22.61 -17.98
CA PRO A 314 -0.87 23.74 -18.10
C PRO A 314 -0.48 24.33 -16.74
N ASP A 315 0.70 24.95 -16.65
CA ASP A 315 1.09 25.69 -15.45
C ASP A 315 0.22 26.95 -15.26
N LYS A 316 0.37 27.65 -14.13
CA LYS A 316 -0.44 28.82 -13.74
C LYS A 316 -0.37 29.98 -14.73
N ASP A 317 0.71 30.07 -15.49
CA ASP A 317 0.91 31.05 -16.56
C ASP A 317 0.43 30.56 -17.94
N GLY A 318 -0.13 29.35 -18.01
CA GLY A 318 -0.60 28.69 -19.22
C GLY A 318 0.48 27.96 -20.01
N SER A 319 1.73 27.94 -19.52
CA SER A 319 2.83 27.23 -20.17
C SER A 319 2.71 25.71 -20.04
N ASP A 320 3.40 24.99 -20.93
CA ASP A 320 3.54 23.54 -20.84
C ASP A 320 4.61 23.19 -19.79
N PRO A 321 4.28 22.48 -18.69
CA PRO A 321 5.24 22.18 -17.63
C PRO A 321 6.39 21.27 -18.09
N TYR A 322 6.28 20.68 -19.28
CA TYR A 322 7.33 19.88 -19.92
C TYR A 322 7.98 20.58 -21.13
N GLU A 323 7.80 21.89 -21.30
CA GLU A 323 8.39 22.66 -22.40
C GLU A 323 9.92 22.49 -22.45
N GLU A 324 10.61 22.66 -21.33
CA GLU A 324 12.07 22.58 -21.25
C GLU A 324 12.64 21.20 -21.64
N PRO A 325 12.16 20.06 -21.10
CA PRO A 325 12.64 18.75 -21.56
C PRO A 325 12.24 18.44 -23.01
N LYS A 326 11.11 18.95 -23.52
CA LYS A 326 10.75 18.86 -24.95
C LYS A 326 11.74 19.64 -25.81
N ARG A 327 12.10 20.86 -25.42
CA ARG A 327 13.10 21.70 -26.08
C ARG A 327 14.48 21.03 -26.13
N ARG A 328 14.86 20.31 -25.08
CA ARG A 328 16.10 19.52 -25.00
C ARG A 328 16.04 18.18 -25.76
N GLY A 329 14.87 17.77 -26.26
CA GLY A 329 14.69 16.50 -26.97
C GLY A 329 14.76 15.26 -26.07
N ILE A 330 14.57 15.43 -24.75
CA ILE A 330 14.67 14.35 -23.75
C ILE A 330 13.31 13.98 -23.13
N PHE A 331 12.21 14.55 -23.62
CA PHE A 331 10.86 14.20 -23.17
C PHE A 331 10.33 12.95 -23.87
N CYS A 332 9.77 12.02 -23.10
CA CYS A 332 9.15 10.79 -23.58
C CYS A 332 7.78 10.59 -22.94
N GLN A 333 6.79 10.22 -23.74
CA GLN A 333 5.47 9.83 -23.23
C GLN A 333 5.37 8.31 -23.13
N VAL A 334 4.99 7.80 -21.95
CA VAL A 334 4.93 6.37 -21.65
C VAL A 334 3.50 5.97 -21.36
N ASP A 335 3.01 4.97 -22.08
CA ASP A 335 1.68 4.39 -21.82
C ASP A 335 1.77 3.33 -20.75
N SER A 336 1.22 3.56 -19.55
CA SER A 336 1.15 2.56 -18.48
C SER A 336 0.32 1.33 -18.91
N GLY A 337 -0.62 1.47 -19.84
CA GLY A 337 -1.64 0.46 -20.14
C GLY A 337 -2.67 0.30 -19.03
N ASN A 338 -2.72 1.26 -18.09
CA ASN A 338 -3.58 1.23 -16.91
C ASN A 338 -4.27 2.59 -16.76
N ASP A 339 -5.60 2.56 -16.68
CA ASP A 339 -6.47 3.73 -16.59
C ASP A 339 -6.77 4.15 -15.13
N LEU A 340 -6.30 3.38 -14.15
CA LEU A 340 -6.55 3.65 -12.74
C LEU A 340 -5.93 4.98 -12.28
N THR A 341 -6.77 5.82 -11.70
CA THR A 341 -6.38 7.10 -11.08
C THR A 341 -6.83 7.18 -9.63
N THR A 342 -6.26 8.11 -8.86
CA THR A 342 -6.70 8.43 -7.50
C THR A 342 -8.22 8.67 -7.43
N ASP A 343 -8.80 9.41 -8.38
CA ASP A 343 -10.25 9.64 -8.45
C ASP A 343 -11.04 8.34 -8.64
N LEU A 344 -10.60 7.44 -9.53
CA LEU A 344 -11.27 6.15 -9.73
C LEU A 344 -11.17 5.26 -8.48
N ILE A 345 -10.07 5.32 -7.74
CA ILE A 345 -9.94 4.60 -6.46
C ILE A 345 -10.96 5.11 -5.44
N VAL A 346 -11.09 6.43 -5.31
CA VAL A 346 -12.09 7.05 -4.44
C VAL A 346 -13.50 6.59 -4.82
N GLN A 347 -13.82 6.56 -6.12
CA GLN A 347 -15.11 6.07 -6.60
C GLN A 347 -15.35 4.58 -6.30
N ARG A 348 -14.35 3.71 -6.51
CA ARG A 348 -14.45 2.27 -6.19
C ARG A 348 -14.74 2.05 -4.69
N ILE A 349 -14.05 2.79 -3.82
CA ILE A 349 -14.22 2.68 -2.36
C ILE A 349 -15.62 3.11 -1.92
N ILE A 350 -16.12 4.21 -2.46
CA ILE A 350 -17.46 4.72 -2.11
C ILE A 350 -18.53 3.76 -2.60
N LYS A 351 -18.41 3.25 -3.83
CA LYS A 351 -19.33 2.26 -4.36
C LYS A 351 -19.39 1.02 -3.47
N ASN A 352 -18.23 0.45 -3.10
CA ASN A 352 -18.19 -0.71 -2.22
C ASN A 352 -18.79 -0.43 -0.84
N ARG A 353 -18.64 0.79 -0.33
CA ARG A 353 -19.23 1.22 0.94
C ARG A 353 -20.75 1.30 0.88
N LEU A 354 -21.30 1.92 -0.17
CA LEU A 354 -22.74 1.99 -0.39
C LEU A 354 -23.35 0.59 -0.55
N GLU A 355 -22.67 -0.31 -1.25
CA GLU A 355 -23.09 -1.71 -1.38
C GLU A 355 -23.01 -2.47 -0.05
N TYR A 356 -22.02 -2.19 0.80
CA TYR A 356 -21.93 -2.73 2.15
C TYR A 356 -23.10 -2.26 3.03
N GLU A 357 -23.39 -0.96 3.03
CA GLU A 357 -24.49 -0.37 3.80
C GLU A 357 -25.84 -0.93 3.36
N ALA A 358 -26.08 -1.03 2.04
CA ALA A 358 -27.30 -1.62 1.50
C ALA A 358 -27.46 -3.11 1.88
N ARG A 359 -26.37 -3.87 1.96
CA ARG A 359 -26.40 -5.27 2.43
C ARG A 359 -26.71 -5.35 3.92
N ASN A 360 -26.13 -4.48 4.73
CA ASN A 360 -26.34 -4.48 6.17
C ASN A 360 -27.80 -4.11 6.51
N GLN A 361 -28.34 -3.07 5.87
CA GLN A 361 -29.75 -2.68 6.00
C GLN A 361 -30.70 -3.83 5.63
N LYS A 362 -30.42 -4.57 4.55
CA LYS A 362 -31.22 -5.76 4.16
C LYS A 362 -31.13 -6.88 5.20
N LYS A 363 -29.97 -7.09 5.82
CA LYS A 363 -29.78 -8.10 6.86
C LYS A 363 -30.54 -7.73 8.14
N GLU A 364 -30.40 -6.49 8.59
CA GLU A 364 -31.13 -5.94 9.75
C GLU A 364 -32.65 -6.02 9.54
N ALA A 365 -33.14 -5.63 8.36
CA ALA A 365 -34.56 -5.74 8.03
C ALA A 365 -35.09 -7.19 8.08
N LYS A 366 -34.28 -8.16 7.62
CA LYS A 366 -34.63 -9.59 7.71
C LYS A 366 -34.63 -10.09 9.16
N GLU A 367 -33.66 -9.68 9.97
CA GLU A 367 -33.57 -10.06 11.38
C GLU A 367 -34.76 -9.49 12.18
N LEU A 368 -35.10 -8.20 11.96
CA LEU A 368 -36.29 -7.57 12.53
C LEU A 368 -37.58 -8.28 12.11
N ALA A 369 -37.75 -8.58 10.83
CA ALA A 369 -38.92 -9.30 10.33
C ALA A 369 -39.03 -10.72 10.93
N PHE A 370 -37.90 -11.42 11.11
CA PHE A 370 -37.85 -12.72 11.77
C PHE A 370 -38.22 -12.64 13.26
N GLN A 371 -37.69 -11.66 13.98
CA GLN A 371 -38.03 -11.42 15.39
C GLN A 371 -39.50 -11.04 15.57
N GLU A 372 -40.07 -10.23 14.68
CA GLU A 372 -41.50 -9.89 14.69
C GLU A 372 -42.39 -11.11 14.38
N ALA A 373 -41.98 -11.97 13.44
CA ALA A 373 -42.69 -13.20 13.12
C ALA A 373 -42.67 -14.20 14.30
N MET A 374 -41.52 -14.37 14.95
CA MET A 374 -41.38 -15.17 16.18
C MET A 374 -42.27 -14.63 17.31
N ARG A 375 -42.26 -13.31 17.56
CA ARG A 375 -43.14 -12.69 18.55
C ARG A 375 -44.63 -12.89 18.25
N ARG A 376 -45.03 -12.89 16.97
CA ARG A 376 -46.43 -13.17 16.59
C ARG A 376 -46.84 -14.62 16.78
N GLN A 377 -45.91 -15.57 16.67
CA GLN A 377 -46.16 -16.99 16.96
C GLN A 377 -46.25 -17.26 18.47
N GLU A 378 -45.44 -16.60 19.29
CA GLU A 378 -45.52 -16.73 20.77
C GLU A 378 -46.82 -16.15 21.37
N VAL A 379 -47.46 -15.19 20.69
CA VAL A 379 -48.72 -14.56 21.14
C VAL A 379 -49.97 -15.35 20.71
N GLN A 380 -49.82 -16.44 19.94
CA GLN A 380 -50.90 -17.41 19.69
C GLN A 380 -50.69 -18.69 20.51
N PRO A 381 -51.06 -18.74 21.80
CA PRO A 381 -51.21 -20.02 22.48
C PRO A 381 -52.46 -20.74 21.95
N GLU A 382 -52.30 -22.04 21.73
CA GLU A 382 -53.28 -23.06 21.34
C GLU A 382 -54.75 -22.67 21.58
N ARG A 383 -55.48 -22.41 20.48
CA ARG A 383 -56.93 -22.65 20.45
C ARG A 383 -57.16 -23.93 19.67
N GLU A 384 -57.12 -25.07 20.35
CA GLU A 384 -57.90 -26.25 19.98
C GLU A 384 -57.85 -27.31 21.09
N SER A 385 -58.91 -27.36 21.92
CA SER A 385 -59.72 -28.57 22.15
C SER A 385 -60.45 -28.45 23.49
N ASP A 386 -61.77 -28.24 23.44
CA ASP A 386 -62.70 -28.81 24.42
C ASP A 386 -63.95 -29.25 23.65
N CYS A 387 -63.97 -30.53 23.29
CA CYS A 387 -65.21 -31.27 23.08
C CYS A 387 -65.68 -31.74 24.46
N ASP A 388 -66.89 -31.34 24.87
CA ASP A 388 -67.82 -32.18 25.65
C ASP A 388 -69.16 -31.44 25.82
N PHE A 389 -70.18 -31.85 25.05
CA PHE A 389 -71.45 -32.46 25.49
C PHE A 389 -72.44 -32.63 24.32
#